data_AF-R1DN15-F1
#
_entry.id   AF-R1DN15-F1
#
_cell.length_a   1.000
_cell.length_b   1.000
_cell.length_c   1.000
_cell.angle_alpha   90.00
_cell.angle_beta   90.00
_cell.angle_gamma   90.00
#
_symmetry.space_group_name_H-M   'P 1'
#
loop_
_entity.id
_entity.type
_entity.pdbx_description
1 polymer ?
#
loop_
_entity_poly.entity_id
_entity_poly.type
_entity_poly.pdbx_seq_one_letter_code
_entity_poly.pdbx_strand_id
1 'polypeptide(L)'
;MPSPDAAARHTGAGVARRQAHHERMRDERARGAAAGDAELPPEDDAVEMASAAHVLDSVAEVGPNYTLLRSKETKAKRWKVATVRGYSLNTESVCRGMARG
;
A
#
# COMPACT_ATOMS: atom_id res chain seq x y z
N MET A 1 13.71 10.18 -32.74
CA MET A 1 12.95 9.11 -32.05
C MET A 1 13.97 8.26 -31.28
N PRO A 2 13.98 8.22 -29.94
CA PRO A 2 14.88 7.32 -29.23
C PRO A 2 14.43 5.86 -29.40
N SER A 3 15.40 4.95 -29.52
CA SER A 3 15.21 3.50 -29.73
C SER A 3 14.49 2.87 -28.54
N PRO A 4 13.51 1.96 -28.74
CA PRO A 4 12.73 1.36 -27.65
C PRO A 4 13.47 0.32 -26.81
N ASP A 5 14.78 0.12 -27.02
CA ASP A 5 15.51 -0.98 -26.40
C ASP A 5 16.69 -0.53 -25.52
N ALA A 6 16.34 0.15 -24.43
CA ALA A 6 17.15 0.19 -23.24
C ALA A 6 16.24 0.16 -22.02
N ALA A 7 15.42 -0.89 -21.89
CA ALA A 7 14.74 -1.16 -20.63
C ALA A 7 15.80 -1.20 -19.52
N ALA A 8 15.69 -0.31 -18.53
CA ALA A 8 16.62 -0.27 -17.41
C ALA A 8 16.64 -1.66 -16.74
N ARG A 9 17.74 -2.40 -16.91
CA ARG A 9 17.89 -3.74 -16.33
C ARG A 9 18.12 -3.57 -14.83
N HIS A 10 17.06 -3.77 -14.05
CA HIS A 10 17.13 -3.73 -12.60
C HIS A 10 17.82 -4.99 -12.08
N THR A 11 19.13 -4.88 -11.81
CA THR A 11 19.96 -5.94 -11.23
C THR A 11 20.37 -5.56 -9.80
N GLY A 12 20.79 -6.56 -9.00
CA GLY A 12 21.32 -6.34 -7.66
C GLY A 12 20.73 -7.27 -6.60
N ALA A 13 21.40 -7.35 -5.44
CA ALA A 13 21.06 -8.30 -4.38
C ALA A 13 19.62 -8.16 -3.86
N GLY A 14 19.06 -6.94 -3.86
CA GLY A 14 17.65 -6.72 -3.48
C GLY A 14 16.65 -7.31 -4.48
N VAL A 15 16.99 -7.32 -5.77
CA VAL A 15 16.17 -7.94 -6.82
C VAL A 15 16.22 -9.46 -6.70
N ALA A 16 17.42 -10.03 -6.52
CA ALA A 16 17.59 -11.47 -6.30
C ALA A 16 16.83 -11.97 -5.06
N ARG A 17 16.86 -11.20 -3.95
CA ARG A 17 16.09 -11.55 -2.74
C ARG A 17 14.59 -11.53 -2.96
N ARG A 18 14.07 -10.54 -3.70
CA ARG A 18 12.64 -10.48 -4.07
C ARG A 18 12.26 -11.65 -4.98
N GLN A 19 13.06 -11.94 -5.99
CA GLN A 19 12.82 -13.06 -6.90
C GLN A 19 12.78 -14.39 -6.14
N ALA A 20 13.80 -14.67 -5.32
CA ALA A 20 13.84 -15.88 -4.51
C ALA A 20 12.66 -15.97 -3.52
N HIS A 21 12.15 -14.84 -3.02
CA HIS A 21 10.94 -14.83 -2.21
C HIS A 21 9.71 -15.24 -3.02
N HIS A 22 9.51 -14.65 -4.20
CA HIS A 22 8.36 -14.97 -5.05
C HIS A 22 8.39 -16.43 -5.54
N GLU A 23 9.57 -16.97 -5.83
CA GLU A 23 9.75 -18.38 -6.19
C GLU A 23 9.31 -19.30 -5.04
N ARG A 24 9.70 -19.02 -3.78
CA ARG A 24 9.23 -19.81 -2.63
C ARG A 24 7.72 -19.80 -2.48
N MET A 25 7.07 -18.63 -2.63
CA MET A 25 5.61 -18.52 -2.56
C MET A 25 4.93 -19.32 -3.69
N ARG A 26 5.53 -19.33 -4.88
CA ARG A 26 5.01 -20.10 -6.01
C ARG A 26 5.13 -21.61 -5.77
N ASP A 27 6.26 -22.06 -5.25
CA ASP A 27 6.49 -23.48 -4.96
C ASP A 27 5.64 -23.98 -3.79
N GLU A 28 5.41 -23.14 -2.78
CA GLU A 28 4.49 -23.40 -1.69
C GLU A 28 3.05 -23.52 -2.21
N ARG A 29 2.61 -22.56 -3.04
CA ARG A 29 1.29 -22.63 -3.68
C ARG A 29 1.14 -23.86 -4.58
N ALA A 30 2.15 -24.22 -5.35
CA ALA A 30 2.12 -25.40 -6.20
C ALA A 30 2.01 -26.69 -5.37
N ARG A 31 2.71 -26.74 -4.23
CA ARG A 31 2.61 -27.86 -3.28
C ARG A 31 1.25 -27.91 -2.59
N GLY A 32 0.72 -26.78 -2.14
CA GLY A 32 -0.63 -26.69 -1.56
C GLY A 32 -1.71 -27.11 -2.55
N ALA A 33 -1.63 -26.64 -3.80
CA ALA A 33 -2.56 -27.05 -4.86
C ALA A 33 -2.47 -28.56 -5.17
N ALA A 34 -1.26 -29.12 -5.22
CA ALA A 34 -1.06 -30.56 -5.42
C ALA A 34 -1.55 -31.40 -4.24
N ALA A 35 -1.52 -30.85 -3.02
CA ALA A 35 -2.06 -31.47 -1.81
C ALA A 35 -3.58 -31.30 -1.66
N GLY A 36 -4.24 -30.56 -2.56
CA GLY A 36 -5.67 -30.25 -2.48
C GLY A 36 -6.02 -29.22 -1.39
N ASP A 37 -5.03 -28.52 -0.84
CA ASP A 37 -5.19 -27.45 0.17
C ASP A 37 -5.56 -26.09 -0.44
N ALA A 38 -5.76 -26.06 -1.76
CA ALA A 38 -6.37 -24.93 -2.42
C ALA A 38 -7.87 -24.94 -2.11
N GLU A 39 -8.25 -24.33 -0.98
CA GLU A 39 -9.65 -24.04 -0.67
C GLU A 39 -10.24 -23.26 -1.85
N LEU A 40 -11.17 -23.90 -2.56
CA LEU A 40 -11.99 -23.21 -3.53
C LEU A 40 -12.87 -22.23 -2.72
N PRO A 41 -13.01 -20.97 -3.16
CA PRO A 41 -14.03 -20.13 -2.57
C PRO A 41 -15.37 -20.90 -2.62
N PRO A 42 -16.20 -20.84 -1.57
CA PRO A 42 -17.51 -21.46 -1.63
C PRO A 42 -18.22 -20.98 -2.90
N GLU A 43 -18.81 -21.92 -3.64
CA GLU A 43 -19.49 -21.67 -4.93
C GLU A 43 -20.66 -20.66 -4.78
N ASP A 44 -21.02 -20.31 -3.54
CA ASP A 44 -22.19 -19.53 -3.17
C ASP A 44 -21.87 -18.14 -2.57
N ASP A 45 -20.68 -17.58 -2.77
CA ASP A 45 -20.50 -16.12 -2.66
C ASP A 45 -20.96 -15.46 -3.96
N ALA A 46 -22.22 -15.68 -4.31
CA ALA A 46 -22.88 -14.96 -5.39
C ALA A 46 -22.90 -13.48 -5.00
N VAL A 47 -21.91 -12.73 -5.51
CA VAL A 47 -21.93 -11.27 -5.43
C VAL A 47 -23.22 -10.83 -6.11
N GLU A 48 -24.12 -10.24 -5.33
CA GLU A 48 -25.35 -9.64 -5.86
C GLU A 48 -24.98 -8.72 -7.02
N MET A 49 -25.47 -9.05 -8.21
CA MET A 49 -25.16 -8.31 -9.43
C MET A 49 -25.92 -6.99 -9.42
N ALA A 50 -25.37 -6.00 -8.70
CA ALA A 50 -25.89 -4.66 -8.66
C ALA A 50 -25.60 -3.93 -9.98
N SER A 51 -26.62 -3.30 -10.56
CA SER A 51 -26.42 -2.37 -11.66
C SER A 51 -25.58 -1.18 -11.21
N ALA A 52 -24.58 -0.80 -12.00
CA ALA A 52 -23.75 0.37 -11.73
C ALA A 52 -24.59 1.65 -11.54
N ALA A 53 -25.72 1.77 -12.26
CA ALA A 53 -26.62 2.90 -12.10
C ALA A 53 -27.25 2.94 -10.69
N HIS A 54 -27.63 1.78 -10.14
CA HIS A 54 -28.24 1.66 -8.82
C HIS A 54 -27.24 2.01 -7.70
N VAL A 55 -25.96 1.62 -7.88
CA VAL A 55 -24.89 1.98 -6.95
C VAL A 55 -24.61 3.48 -6.99
N LEU A 56 -24.64 4.10 -8.17
CA LEU A 56 -24.40 5.54 -8.30
C LEU A 56 -25.55 6.39 -7.75
N ASP A 57 -26.80 5.92 -7.91
CA ASP A 57 -27.98 6.59 -7.36
C ASP A 57 -27.95 6.59 -5.83
N SER A 58 -27.61 5.46 -5.20
CA SER A 58 -27.48 5.37 -3.74
C SER A 58 -26.35 6.26 -3.18
N VAL A 59 -25.24 6.43 -3.90
CA VAL A 59 -24.17 7.39 -3.51
C VAL A 59 -24.64 8.84 -3.68
N ALA A 60 -25.51 9.13 -4.65
CA ALA A 60 -26.08 10.46 -4.81
C ALA A 60 -27.04 10.81 -3.65
N GLU A 61 -27.78 9.83 -3.12
CA GLU A 61 -28.67 10.00 -1.96
C GLU A 61 -27.92 10.08 -0.62
N VAL A 62 -26.96 9.17 -0.39
CA VAL A 62 -26.22 9.06 0.89
C VAL A 62 -25.06 10.07 0.98
N GLY A 63 -24.61 10.58 -0.17
CA GLY A 63 -23.42 11.41 -0.27
C GLY A 63 -22.12 10.59 -0.18
N PRO A 64 -20.96 11.27 -0.29
CA PRO A 64 -19.67 10.59 -0.26
C PRO A 64 -19.45 9.79 1.03
N ASN A 65 -19.13 8.50 0.89
CA ASN A 65 -18.81 7.58 2.00
C ASN A 65 -17.38 7.80 2.55
N TYR A 66 -17.05 9.04 2.85
CA TYR A 66 -15.86 9.37 3.61
C TYR A 66 -16.13 10.61 4.43
N THR A 67 -15.71 10.57 5.69
CA THR A 67 -15.67 11.78 6.49
C THR A 67 -14.47 12.60 6.05
N LEU A 68 -14.69 13.84 5.64
CA LEU A 68 -13.59 14.77 5.44
C LEU A 68 -12.94 15.03 6.79
N LEU A 69 -11.74 14.48 6.98
CA LEU A 69 -10.88 14.86 8.10
C LEU A 69 -10.81 16.39 8.15
N ARG A 70 -11.17 16.97 9.31
CA ARG A 70 -11.07 18.41 9.55
C ARG A 70 -9.72 18.90 9.03
N SER A 71 -9.74 20.04 8.32
CA SER A 71 -8.57 20.73 7.77
C SER A 71 -7.32 20.46 8.60
N LYS A 72 -6.28 19.87 7.96
CA LYS A 72 -5.06 19.48 8.66
C LYS A 72 -4.57 20.64 9.52
N GLU A 73 -4.39 20.38 10.81
CA GLU A 73 -3.72 21.32 11.68
C GLU A 73 -2.40 21.73 11.01
N THR A 74 -2.22 23.02 10.77
CA THR A 74 -1.04 23.51 10.07
C THR A 74 0.21 23.10 10.83
N LYS A 75 1.31 22.82 10.12
CA LYS A 75 2.59 22.45 10.74
C LYS A 75 3.01 23.45 11.83
N ALA A 76 2.69 24.74 11.63
CA ALA A 76 2.92 25.81 12.59
C ALA A 76 2.13 25.65 13.90
N LYS A 77 0.85 25.28 13.82
CA LYS A 77 0.01 25.05 15.00
C LYS A 77 0.44 23.79 15.75
N ARG A 78 0.82 22.73 15.02
CA ARG A 78 1.40 21.51 15.58
C ARG A 78 2.70 21.76 16.33
N TRP A 79 3.58 22.61 15.77
CA TRP A 79 4.82 23.00 16.45
C TRP A 79 4.51 23.77 17.73
N LYS A 80 3.63 24.78 17.69
CA LYS A 80 3.23 25.51 18.91
C LYS A 80 2.71 24.55 19.99
N VAL A 81 1.85 23.59 19.63
CA VAL A 81 1.34 22.59 20.57
C VAL A 81 2.45 21.67 21.09
N ALA A 82 3.37 21.21 20.25
CA ALA A 82 4.50 20.37 20.64
C ALA A 82 5.48 21.10 21.57
N THR A 83 5.76 22.39 21.32
CA THR A 83 6.57 23.24 22.18
C THR A 83 5.89 23.48 23.52
N VAL A 84 4.58 23.77 23.51
CA VAL A 84 3.79 23.94 24.75
C VAL A 84 3.70 22.63 25.53
N ARG A 85 3.68 21.47 24.86
CA ARG A 85 3.67 20.13 25.48
C ARG A 85 5.06 19.54 25.76
N GLY A 86 6.15 20.28 25.52
CA GLY A 86 7.51 19.86 25.87
C GLY A 86 8.09 18.71 25.04
N TYR A 87 7.56 18.40 23.86
CA TYR A 87 8.14 17.37 23.00
C TYR A 87 9.31 17.94 22.18
N SER A 88 10.53 17.59 22.57
CA SER A 88 11.75 17.82 21.76
C SER A 88 11.71 16.93 20.51
N LEU A 89 11.36 17.51 19.36
CA LEU A 89 11.54 16.86 18.07
C LEU A 89 12.98 17.11 17.60
N ASN A 90 13.91 16.27 18.05
CA ASN A 90 15.29 16.23 17.56
C ASN A 90 15.31 15.79 16.09
N THR A 91 15.11 16.73 15.16
CA THR A 91 15.20 16.47 13.71
C THR A 91 16.65 16.41 13.20
N GLU A 92 17.64 16.76 14.01
CA GLU A 92 19.04 16.79 13.58
C GLU A 92 19.79 15.45 13.71
N SER A 93 19.33 14.52 14.57
CA SER A 93 20.03 13.23 14.74
C SER A 93 19.80 12.25 13.59
N VAL A 94 18.62 12.32 12.94
CA VAL A 94 18.26 11.41 11.84
C VAL A 94 19.06 11.74 10.56
N CYS A 95 19.31 13.01 10.28
CA CYS A 95 20.01 13.41 9.05
C CYS A 95 21.52 13.12 9.10
N ARG A 96 22.15 13.11 10.29
CA ARG A 96 23.59 12.84 10.42
C ARG A 96 23.95 11.36 10.33
N GLY A 97 22.99 10.45 10.51
CA GLY A 97 23.17 9.01 10.39
C GLY A 97 23.21 8.46 8.96
N MET A 98 22.69 9.20 7.97
CA MET A 98 22.68 8.79 6.56
C MET A 98 23.92 9.19 5.75
N ALA A 99 24.82 10.00 6.31
CA ALA A 99 26.02 10.48 5.61
C ALA A 99 27.30 9.64 5.89
N ARG A 100 27.18 8.56 6.68
CA ARG A 100 28.27 7.60 6.93
C ARG A 100 27.71 6.18 6.85
N GLY A 101 27.56 5.70 5.63
CA GLY A 101 27.19 4.33 5.29
C GLY A 101 27.55 4.06 3.84
#